data_AF-A0A1F5EKG6-F1
#
_entry.id   AF-A0A1F5EKG6-F1
#
_cell.length_a   1.000
_cell.length_b   1.000
_cell.length_c   1.000
_cell.angle_alpha   90.00
_cell.angle_beta   90.00
_cell.angle_gamma   90.00
#
_symmetry.space_group_name_H-M   'P 1'
#
loop_
_entity.id
_entity.type
_entity.pdbx_description
1 polymer ?
#
loop_
_entity_poly.entity_id
_entity_poly.type
_entity_poly.pdbx_seq_one_letter_code
_entity_poly.pdbx_strand_id
1 'polypeptide(L)'
;MKDSAMKSYRKLILFLFGVNSSEKATKGMLPFIESDITIINDLVDSLGEMGSLIIGWKFGLGGKKRKTRKDIAHLYDVPEHVILKKEDEVKDTLLDMLGKSKIFNISVKKLLRIHFKKTVEEKQRIISELEKELEKIVAEKRREISEAYKDLGRADWQRRWRKSLLENFNPDIGLDPIRELSIDELFLSIRGTRCLKGSGITTIGDLLKKTRKELRRIHGFGLGTANGIVVDLEEYGLLLAEE
;
A
#
# COMPACT_ATOMS: atom_id res chain seq x y z
N MET A 1 -9.93 -24.40 34.42
CA MET A 1 -8.73 -23.53 34.45
C MET A 1 -9.13 -22.05 34.41
N LYS A 2 -8.46 -21.14 35.13
CA LYS A 2 -8.85 -19.71 35.19
C LYS A 2 -8.57 -18.99 33.86
N ASP A 3 -9.48 -18.11 33.42
CA ASP A 3 -9.39 -17.31 32.17
C ASP A 3 -8.07 -16.51 32.05
N SER A 4 -7.48 -16.14 33.19
CA SER A 4 -6.18 -15.48 33.26
C SER A 4 -5.02 -16.32 32.69
N ALA A 5 -5.00 -17.64 32.95
CA ALA A 5 -3.95 -18.54 32.44
C ALA A 5 -4.07 -18.71 30.92
N MET A 6 -5.30 -18.78 30.41
CA MET A 6 -5.62 -18.85 28.98
C MET A 6 -5.11 -17.62 28.21
N LYS A 7 -5.19 -16.44 28.85
CA LYS A 7 -4.68 -15.19 28.30
C LYS A 7 -3.16 -15.22 28.12
N SER A 8 -2.42 -15.88 29.00
CA SER A 8 -0.96 -16.01 28.92
C SER A 8 -0.51 -16.82 27.70
N TYR A 9 -1.13 -17.99 27.46
CA TYR A 9 -0.81 -18.84 26.30
C TYR A 9 -1.16 -18.15 24.96
N ARG A 10 -2.28 -17.41 24.90
CA ARG A 10 -2.63 -16.61 23.70
C ARG A 10 -1.57 -15.57 23.38
N LYS A 11 -1.02 -14.91 24.40
CA LYS A 11 0.04 -13.91 24.22
C LYS A 11 1.34 -14.51 23.73
N LEU A 12 1.72 -15.70 24.21
CA LEU A 12 2.89 -16.43 23.69
C LEU A 12 2.75 -16.71 22.20
N ILE A 13 1.59 -17.21 21.76
CA ILE A 13 1.34 -17.48 20.35
C ILE A 13 1.39 -16.19 19.51
N LEU A 14 0.78 -15.09 19.97
CA LEU A 14 0.88 -13.81 19.27
C LEU A 14 2.33 -13.29 19.18
N PHE A 15 3.14 -13.52 20.22
CA PHE A 15 4.57 -13.18 20.22
C PHE A 15 5.36 -13.95 19.16
N LEU A 16 5.09 -15.25 18.99
CA LEU A 16 5.71 -16.04 17.92
C LEU A 16 5.43 -15.44 16.53
N PHE A 17 4.27 -14.82 16.34
CA PHE A 17 3.89 -14.13 15.10
C PHE A 17 4.35 -12.67 15.00
N GLY A 18 5.05 -12.14 16.01
CA GLY A 18 5.39 -10.73 16.05
C GLY A 18 4.16 -9.81 16.09
N VAL A 19 3.02 -10.31 16.56
CA VAL A 19 1.79 -9.53 16.70
C VAL A 19 1.71 -8.97 18.11
N ASN A 20 1.47 -7.66 18.21
CA ASN A 20 1.21 -7.02 19.50
C ASN A 20 0.03 -7.70 20.21
N SER A 21 0.25 -8.14 21.45
CA SER A 21 -0.69 -8.94 22.22
C SER A 21 -1.82 -8.10 22.85
N SER A 22 -2.47 -7.29 22.01
CA SER A 22 -3.60 -6.45 22.41
C SER A 22 -4.80 -7.31 22.83
N GLU A 23 -5.65 -6.77 23.70
CA GLU A 23 -6.83 -7.48 24.19
C GLU A 23 -7.77 -7.88 23.05
N LYS A 24 -7.92 -6.99 22.05
CA LYS A 24 -8.65 -7.26 20.80
C LYS A 24 -8.06 -8.45 20.03
N ALA A 25 -6.74 -8.52 19.89
CA ALA A 25 -6.06 -9.64 19.20
C ALA A 25 -6.27 -10.97 19.95
N THR A 26 -6.25 -10.95 21.29
CA THR A 26 -6.47 -12.16 22.10
C THR A 26 -7.93 -12.62 22.15
N LYS A 27 -8.91 -11.74 21.89
CA LYS A 27 -10.35 -12.04 21.95
C LYS A 27 -10.84 -12.88 20.76
N GLY A 28 -10.18 -12.77 19.61
CA GLY A 28 -10.49 -13.56 18.41
C GLY A 28 -9.91 -14.97 18.37
N MET A 29 -9.01 -15.30 19.32
CA MET A 29 -8.39 -16.63 19.39
C MET A 29 -9.32 -17.64 20.07
N LEU A 30 -9.39 -18.86 19.53
CA LEU A 30 -10.10 -19.96 20.18
C LEU A 30 -9.53 -20.24 21.59
N PRO A 31 -10.33 -20.79 22.52
CA PRO A 31 -9.79 -21.30 23.78
C PRO A 31 -8.88 -22.51 23.50
N PHE A 32 -7.69 -22.50 24.10
CA PHE A 32 -6.87 -23.71 24.27
C PHE A 32 -7.60 -24.73 25.15
N ILE A 33 -7.47 -26.01 24.81
CA ILE A 33 -7.83 -27.12 25.68
C ILE A 33 -6.60 -27.55 26.49
N GLU A 34 -6.81 -28.35 27.53
CA GLU A 34 -5.77 -28.73 28.49
C GLU A 34 -4.58 -29.45 27.84
N SER A 35 -4.84 -30.28 26.81
CA SER A 35 -3.79 -30.93 26.02
C SER A 35 -2.87 -29.94 25.31
N ASP A 36 -3.40 -28.80 24.86
CA ASP A 36 -2.64 -27.80 24.13
C ASP A 36 -1.65 -27.08 25.03
N ILE A 37 -2.05 -26.93 26.29
CA ILE A 37 -1.26 -26.30 27.34
C ILE A 37 -0.09 -27.19 27.72
N THR A 38 -0.33 -28.49 27.90
CA THR A 38 0.73 -29.46 28.17
C THR A 38 1.79 -29.40 27.08
N ILE A 39 1.36 -29.43 25.82
CA ILE A 39 2.24 -29.31 24.66
C ILE A 39 3.05 -28.00 24.68
N ILE A 40 2.41 -26.87 24.99
CA ILE A 40 3.10 -25.59 25.04
C ILE A 40 4.11 -25.57 26.19
N ASN A 41 3.79 -26.15 27.35
CA ASN A 41 4.71 -26.23 28.47
C ASN A 41 5.92 -27.12 28.14
N ASP A 42 5.69 -28.29 27.54
CA ASP A 42 6.78 -29.17 27.07
C ASP A 42 7.69 -28.46 26.07
N LEU A 43 7.12 -27.65 25.16
CA LEU A 43 7.88 -26.80 24.24
C LEU A 43 8.70 -25.75 24.98
N VAL A 44 8.10 -25.05 25.95
CA VAL A 44 8.78 -24.01 26.72
C VAL A 44 9.92 -24.60 27.56
N ASP A 45 9.73 -25.79 28.13
CA ASP A 45 10.75 -26.49 28.92
C ASP A 45 11.92 -26.97 28.06
N SER A 46 11.70 -27.26 26.79
CA SER A 46 12.77 -27.62 25.84
C SER A 46 13.69 -26.45 25.43
N LEU A 47 13.38 -25.22 25.83
CA LEU A 47 14.22 -24.03 25.58
C LEU A 47 15.43 -23.91 26.50
N GLY A 48 15.60 -24.84 27.43
CA GLY A 48 16.58 -24.77 28.50
C GLY A 48 16.17 -23.78 29.61
N GLU A 49 16.91 -23.82 30.71
CA GLU A 49 16.55 -23.15 31.97
C GLU A 49 16.31 -21.64 31.79
N MET A 50 17.26 -20.93 31.18
CA MET A 50 17.14 -19.49 30.96
C MET A 50 16.02 -19.11 29.97
N GLY A 51 15.80 -19.92 28.92
CA GLY A 51 14.74 -19.67 27.94
C GLY A 51 13.35 -19.85 28.54
N SER A 52 13.13 -20.94 29.28
CA SER A 52 11.88 -21.23 29.99
C SER A 52 11.57 -20.16 31.04
N LEU A 53 12.59 -19.68 31.77
CA LEU A 53 12.43 -18.61 32.76
C LEU A 53 12.01 -17.28 32.12
N ILE A 54 12.69 -16.83 31.06
CA ILE A 54 12.38 -15.56 30.38
C ILE A 54 10.97 -15.58 29.81
N ILE A 55 10.59 -16.66 29.11
CA ILE A 55 9.24 -16.82 28.54
C ILE A 55 8.19 -16.93 29.65
N GLY A 56 8.49 -17.68 30.70
CA GLY A 56 7.64 -17.80 31.87
C GLY A 56 7.35 -16.45 32.53
N TRP A 57 8.36 -15.60 32.73
CA TRP A 57 8.19 -14.25 33.29
C TRP A 57 7.50 -13.29 32.32
N LYS A 58 7.84 -13.34 31.03
CA LYS A 58 7.30 -12.42 30.02
C LYS A 58 5.80 -12.61 29.78
N PHE A 59 5.34 -13.86 29.80
CA PHE A 59 3.94 -14.21 29.50
C PHE A 59 3.14 -14.59 30.74
N GLY A 60 3.80 -14.89 31.86
CA GLY A 60 3.14 -15.39 33.07
C GLY A 60 2.68 -16.84 32.91
N LEU A 61 3.60 -17.71 32.49
CA LEU A 61 3.39 -19.16 32.32
C LEU A 61 3.95 -19.92 33.53
N GLY A 62 3.48 -21.15 33.75
CA GLY A 62 3.94 -22.00 34.86
C GLY A 62 3.72 -21.38 36.24
N GLY A 63 2.64 -20.61 36.42
CA GLY A 63 2.32 -19.93 37.69
C GLY A 63 3.09 -18.64 37.96
N LYS A 64 4.00 -18.22 37.05
CA LYS A 64 4.77 -16.98 37.20
C LYS A 64 3.88 -15.74 36.96
N LYS A 65 4.13 -14.66 37.73
CA LYS A 65 3.49 -13.36 37.48
C LYS A 65 4.19 -12.65 36.32
N ARG A 66 3.40 -12.12 35.38
CA ARG A 66 3.93 -11.40 34.21
C ARG A 66 4.82 -10.21 34.63
N LYS A 67 5.96 -10.06 33.96
CA LYS A 67 6.95 -8.98 34.14
C LYS A 67 7.27 -8.30 32.82
N THR A 68 7.66 -7.03 32.86
CA THR A 68 8.15 -6.31 31.68
C THR A 68 9.59 -6.72 31.36
N ARG A 69 10.08 -6.41 30.15
CA ARG A 69 11.47 -6.68 29.77
C ARG A 69 12.46 -6.00 30.74
N LYS A 70 12.17 -4.76 31.12
CA LYS A 70 12.94 -4.01 32.11
C LYS A 70 12.98 -4.72 33.46
N ASP A 71 11.82 -5.19 33.95
CA ASP A 71 11.77 -5.94 35.22
C ASP A 71 12.59 -7.24 35.16
N ILE A 72 12.55 -7.94 34.02
CA ILE A 72 13.33 -9.16 33.80
C ILE A 72 14.83 -8.83 33.77
N ALA A 73 15.22 -7.78 33.03
CA ALA A 73 16.60 -7.32 32.95
C ALA A 73 17.17 -7.00 34.35
N HIS A 74 16.40 -6.29 35.18
CA HIS A 74 16.77 -6.01 36.57
C HIS A 74 16.88 -7.27 37.44
N LEU A 75 16.03 -8.29 37.24
CA LEU A 75 16.10 -9.53 38.02
C LEU A 75 17.37 -10.34 37.77
N TYR A 76 17.91 -10.26 36.56
CA TYR A 76 19.09 -11.01 36.15
C TYR A 76 20.36 -10.15 36.13
N ASP A 77 20.27 -8.90 36.56
CA ASP A 77 21.37 -7.92 36.53
C ASP A 77 22.05 -7.81 35.15
N VAL A 78 21.23 -7.68 34.10
CA VAL A 78 21.70 -7.56 32.72
C VAL A 78 21.01 -6.38 32.01
N PRO A 79 21.63 -5.79 30.97
CA PRO A 79 20.97 -4.79 30.14
C PRO A 79 19.73 -5.33 29.40
N GLU A 80 18.73 -4.48 29.16
CA GLU A 80 17.48 -4.87 28.47
C GLU A 80 17.71 -5.48 27.07
N HIS A 81 18.74 -5.04 26.35
CA HIS A 81 19.04 -5.57 25.02
C HIS A 81 19.49 -7.04 25.06
N VAL A 82 20.07 -7.51 26.18
CA VAL A 82 20.45 -8.91 26.38
C VAL A 82 19.18 -9.76 26.50
N ILE A 83 18.18 -9.27 27.23
CA ILE A 83 16.87 -9.93 27.33
C ILE A 83 16.18 -9.92 25.97
N LEU A 84 16.20 -8.81 25.21
CA LEU A 84 15.64 -8.76 23.86
C LEU A 84 16.30 -9.80 22.94
N LYS A 85 17.63 -9.85 22.89
CA LYS A 85 18.36 -10.85 22.09
C LYS A 85 17.96 -12.27 22.48
N LYS A 86 17.79 -12.53 23.79
CA LYS A 86 17.37 -13.85 24.27
C LYS A 86 15.92 -14.17 23.93
N GLU A 87 15.03 -13.17 23.94
CA GLU A 87 13.66 -13.31 23.47
C GLU A 87 13.62 -13.69 21.98
N ASP A 88 14.48 -13.08 21.15
CA ASP A 88 14.59 -13.37 19.73
C ASP A 88 15.17 -14.78 19.49
N GLU A 89 16.26 -15.15 20.18
CA GLU A 89 16.82 -16.52 20.12
C GLU A 89 15.79 -17.59 20.50
N VAL A 90 15.02 -17.34 21.56
CA VAL A 90 13.95 -18.24 22.00
C VAL A 90 12.82 -18.31 20.97
N LYS A 91 12.44 -17.17 20.39
CA LYS A 91 11.42 -17.13 19.35
C LYS A 91 11.84 -17.95 18.13
N ASP A 92 13.08 -17.77 17.68
CA ASP A 92 13.65 -18.51 16.55
C ASP A 92 13.74 -20.01 16.85
N THR A 93 14.16 -20.36 18.06
CA THR A 93 14.22 -21.76 18.53
C THR A 93 12.83 -22.40 18.55
N LEU A 94 11.81 -21.70 19.08
CA LEU A 94 10.43 -22.19 19.07
C LEU A 94 9.90 -22.35 17.63
N LEU A 95 10.16 -21.38 16.75
CA LEU A 95 9.76 -21.46 15.35
C LEU A 95 10.45 -22.63 14.62
N ASP A 96 11.74 -22.86 14.90
CA ASP A 96 12.52 -23.97 14.34
C ASP A 96 12.01 -25.33 14.84
N MET A 97 11.71 -25.46 16.14
CA MET A 97 11.12 -26.65 16.74
C MET A 97 9.75 -26.98 16.14
N LEU A 98 8.93 -25.96 15.88
CA LEU A 98 7.64 -26.09 15.20
C LEU A 98 7.79 -26.51 13.73
N GLY A 99 8.91 -26.15 13.08
CA GLY A 99 9.24 -26.52 11.71
C GLY A 99 9.85 -27.93 11.56
N LYS A 100 10.68 -28.38 12.52
CA LYS A 100 11.54 -29.58 12.37
C LYS A 100 11.03 -30.86 13.03
N SER A 101 10.10 -30.81 14.00
CA SER A 101 9.78 -32.01 14.78
C SER A 101 8.73 -32.94 14.12
N LYS A 102 9.12 -34.20 13.83
CA LYS A 102 8.20 -35.34 13.58
C LYS A 102 7.48 -35.80 14.87
N ILE A 103 7.91 -35.36 16.05
CA ILE A 103 7.43 -35.81 17.38
C ILE A 103 6.18 -35.02 17.84
N PHE A 104 6.01 -33.76 17.41
CA PHE A 104 4.80 -32.96 17.66
C PHE A 104 3.67 -33.33 16.67
N ASN A 105 3.21 -34.57 16.85
CA ASN A 105 2.39 -35.37 15.95
C ASN A 105 0.98 -34.77 15.76
N ILE A 106 0.71 -34.19 14.59
CA ILE A 106 -0.61 -33.76 14.04
C ILE A 106 -1.39 -32.71 14.86
N SER A 107 -1.54 -32.86 16.17
CA SER A 107 -2.34 -32.02 17.06
C SER A 107 -1.78 -30.60 17.18
N VAL A 108 -0.47 -30.43 17.36
CA VAL A 108 0.16 -29.09 17.41
C VAL A 108 0.07 -28.39 16.07
N LYS A 109 0.36 -29.13 14.98
CA LYS A 109 0.24 -28.60 13.62
C LYS A 109 -1.20 -28.22 13.29
N LYS A 110 -2.19 -29.01 13.70
CA LYS A 110 -3.63 -28.74 13.50
C LYS A 110 -4.08 -27.55 14.34
N LEU A 111 -3.68 -27.50 15.60
CA LEU A 111 -3.98 -26.41 16.51
C LEU A 111 -3.41 -25.09 16.02
N LEU A 112 -2.11 -25.09 15.74
CA LEU A 112 -1.44 -23.96 15.14
C LEU A 112 -2.14 -23.62 13.82
N ARG A 113 -2.33 -24.54 12.88
CA ARG A 113 -3.02 -24.26 11.61
C ARG A 113 -4.40 -23.61 11.79
N ILE A 114 -5.18 -24.01 12.80
CA ILE A 114 -6.48 -23.38 13.11
C ILE A 114 -6.30 -21.95 13.64
N HIS A 115 -5.40 -21.74 14.59
CA HIS A 115 -5.11 -20.41 15.14
C HIS A 115 -4.46 -19.47 14.11
N PHE A 116 -3.51 -19.99 13.32
CA PHE A 116 -2.89 -19.34 12.17
C PHE A 116 -3.95 -18.98 11.14
N LYS A 117 -4.82 -19.91 10.73
CA LYS A 117 -5.89 -19.68 9.74
C LYS A 117 -6.79 -18.52 10.18
N LYS A 118 -7.28 -18.54 11.43
CA LYS A 118 -8.10 -17.43 11.96
C LYS A 118 -7.36 -16.10 12.03
N THR A 119 -6.09 -16.13 12.43
CA THR A 119 -5.27 -14.90 12.51
C THR A 119 -5.01 -14.32 11.13
N VAL A 120 -4.71 -15.17 10.14
CA VAL A 120 -4.52 -14.79 8.74
C VAL A 120 -5.83 -14.28 8.13
N GLU A 121 -6.96 -14.93 8.37
CA GLU A 121 -8.28 -14.48 7.92
C GLU A 121 -8.63 -13.10 8.48
N GLU A 122 -8.40 -12.86 9.78
CA GLU A 122 -8.66 -11.54 10.38
C GLU A 122 -7.70 -10.47 9.85
N LYS A 123 -6.42 -10.82 9.62
CA LYS A 123 -5.45 -9.91 9.00
C LYS A 123 -5.86 -9.56 7.56
N GLN A 124 -6.28 -10.56 6.79
CA GLN A 124 -6.75 -10.36 5.42
C GLN A 124 -7.99 -9.46 5.39
N ARG A 125 -8.91 -9.65 6.35
CA ARG A 125 -10.09 -8.78 6.50
C ARG A 125 -9.72 -7.32 6.76
N ILE A 126 -8.80 -7.08 7.71
CA ILE A 126 -8.32 -5.73 8.03
C ILE A 126 -7.60 -5.12 6.82
N ILE A 127 -6.76 -5.89 6.12
CA ILE A 127 -6.08 -5.43 4.91
C ILE A 127 -7.13 -4.99 3.86
N SER A 128 -8.13 -5.82 3.60
CA SER A 128 -9.19 -5.48 2.63
C SER A 128 -10.05 -4.29 3.07
N GLU A 129 -10.27 -4.09 4.36
CA GLU A 129 -10.95 -2.89 4.87
C GLU A 129 -10.09 -1.63 4.66
N LEU A 130 -8.80 -1.68 4.98
CA LEU A 130 -7.86 -0.58 4.76
C LEU A 130 -7.65 -0.26 3.28
N GLU A 131 -7.58 -1.27 2.42
CA GLU A 131 -7.50 -1.09 0.96
C GLU A 131 -8.72 -0.33 0.43
N LYS A 132 -9.93 -0.68 0.89
CA LYS A 132 -11.16 0.05 0.52
C LYS A 132 -11.17 1.50 1.01
N GLU A 133 -10.67 1.76 2.22
CA GLU A 133 -10.54 3.14 2.73
C GLU A 133 -9.51 3.93 1.93
N LEU A 134 -8.36 3.33 1.63
CA LEU A 134 -7.33 3.94 0.80
C LEU A 134 -7.86 4.27 -0.60
N GLU A 135 -8.60 3.35 -1.23
CA GLU A 135 -9.23 3.58 -2.54
C GLU A 135 -10.20 4.76 -2.50
N LYS A 136 -11.01 4.90 -1.45
CA LYS A 136 -11.91 6.06 -1.28
C LYS A 136 -11.14 7.37 -1.19
N ILE A 137 -10.10 7.42 -0.35
CA ILE A 137 -9.26 8.61 -0.17
C ILE A 137 -8.56 8.96 -1.48
N VAL A 138 -7.99 7.98 -2.18
CA VAL A 138 -7.32 8.19 -3.47
C VAL A 138 -8.31 8.69 -4.52
N ALA A 139 -9.51 8.13 -4.60
CA ALA A 139 -10.55 8.58 -5.52
C ALA A 139 -10.98 10.02 -5.22
N GLU A 140 -11.10 10.38 -3.94
CA GLU A 140 -11.41 11.73 -3.48
C GLU A 140 -10.30 12.73 -3.84
N LYS A 141 -9.04 12.41 -3.52
CA LYS A 141 -7.91 13.26 -3.89
C LYS A 141 -7.72 13.39 -5.39
N ARG A 142 -7.96 12.34 -6.17
CA ARG A 142 -8.00 12.44 -7.64
C ARG A 142 -9.07 13.41 -8.12
N ARG A 143 -10.25 13.43 -7.48
CA ARG A 143 -11.33 14.37 -7.80
C ARG A 143 -10.95 15.81 -7.44
N GLU A 144 -10.44 16.04 -6.24
CA GLU A 144 -9.98 17.37 -5.79
C GLU A 144 -8.88 17.91 -6.72
N ILE A 145 -7.89 17.09 -7.06
CA ILE A 145 -6.83 17.44 -7.99
C ILE A 145 -7.41 17.76 -9.37
N SER A 146 -8.32 16.94 -9.88
CA SER A 146 -8.99 17.18 -11.17
C SER A 146 -9.76 18.50 -11.17
N GLU A 147 -10.48 18.81 -10.10
CA GLU A 147 -11.23 20.07 -9.97
C GLU A 147 -10.29 21.28 -9.88
N ALA A 148 -9.25 21.18 -9.04
CA ALA A 148 -8.22 22.21 -8.95
C ALA A 148 -7.50 22.45 -10.29
N TYR A 149 -7.25 21.40 -11.08
CA TYR A 149 -6.71 21.55 -12.44
C TYR A 149 -7.69 22.23 -13.41
N LYS A 150 -9.00 22.06 -13.26
CA LYS A 150 -9.98 22.82 -14.06
C LYS A 150 -9.91 24.31 -13.72
N ASP A 151 -9.79 24.64 -12.43
CA ASP A 151 -9.74 26.02 -11.93
C ASP A 151 -8.41 26.71 -12.29
N LEU A 152 -7.28 26.01 -12.17
CA LEU A 152 -5.94 26.53 -12.47
C LEU A 152 -5.59 26.51 -13.97
N GLY A 153 -6.20 25.63 -14.77
CA GLY A 153 -5.62 25.22 -16.06
C GLY A 153 -6.32 25.67 -17.34
N ARG A 154 -7.61 26.06 -17.32
CA ARG A 154 -8.31 26.40 -18.58
C ARG A 154 -8.83 27.82 -18.69
N ALA A 155 -9.42 28.39 -17.65
CA ALA A 155 -9.96 29.76 -17.73
C ALA A 155 -8.86 30.84 -17.71
N ASP A 156 -7.86 30.69 -16.83
CA ASP A 156 -6.75 31.64 -16.72
C ASP A 156 -5.76 31.53 -17.89
N TRP A 157 -5.53 30.32 -18.38
CA TRP A 157 -4.77 30.12 -19.62
C TRP A 157 -5.53 30.64 -20.82
N GLN A 158 -6.82 30.32 -21.04
CA GLN A 158 -7.59 30.87 -22.18
C GLN A 158 -7.62 32.40 -22.15
N ARG A 159 -7.72 33.01 -20.95
CA ARG A 159 -7.69 34.47 -20.79
C ARG A 159 -6.32 35.05 -21.13
N ARG A 160 -5.22 34.47 -20.63
CA ARG A 160 -3.83 34.91 -20.95
C ARG A 160 -3.46 34.63 -22.40
N TRP A 161 -3.86 33.48 -22.93
CA TRP A 161 -3.63 33.04 -24.28
C TRP A 161 -4.40 33.90 -25.28
N ARG A 162 -5.71 34.15 -25.09
CA ARG A 162 -6.48 35.12 -25.90
C ARG A 162 -5.89 36.52 -25.83
N LYS A 163 -5.46 36.98 -24.64
CA LYS A 163 -4.82 38.29 -24.48
C LYS A 163 -3.51 38.38 -25.28
N SER A 164 -2.63 37.39 -25.12
CA SER A 164 -1.37 37.29 -25.88
C SER A 164 -1.60 37.16 -27.39
N LEU A 165 -2.64 36.45 -27.80
CA LEU A 165 -3.05 36.35 -29.21
C LEU A 165 -3.46 37.69 -29.78
N LEU A 166 -4.35 38.41 -29.09
CA LEU A 166 -4.83 39.72 -29.53
C LEU A 166 -3.73 40.78 -29.51
N GLU A 167 -2.78 40.68 -28.57
CA GLU A 167 -1.64 41.59 -28.47
C GLU A 167 -0.57 41.35 -29.55
N ASN A 168 -0.41 40.11 -30.03
CA ASN A 168 0.57 39.74 -31.06
C ASN A 168 -0.04 39.53 -32.45
N PHE A 169 -1.35 39.67 -32.62
CA PHE A 169 -2.02 39.55 -33.90
C PHE A 169 -1.72 40.81 -34.74
N ASN A 170 -0.75 40.69 -35.64
CA ASN A 170 -0.50 41.70 -36.67
C ASN A 170 -1.25 41.31 -37.95
N PRO A 171 -2.37 41.98 -38.30
CA PRO A 171 -3.19 41.63 -39.45
C PRO A 171 -2.43 41.77 -40.79
N ASP A 172 -1.32 42.52 -40.82
CA ASP A 172 -0.56 42.78 -42.05
C ASP A 172 0.50 41.72 -42.37
N ILE A 173 0.85 40.84 -41.42
CA ILE A 173 2.00 39.91 -41.58
C ILE A 173 1.56 38.48 -41.97
N GLY A 174 0.29 38.11 -41.86
CA GLY A 174 -0.24 36.81 -42.33
C GLY A 174 0.34 35.56 -41.64
N LEU A 175 1.24 35.72 -40.66
CA LEU A 175 1.77 34.65 -39.82
C LEU A 175 0.93 34.56 -38.55
N ASP A 176 0.29 33.41 -38.34
CA ASP A 176 -0.43 33.09 -37.10
C ASP A 176 0.57 32.59 -36.05
N PRO A 177 0.91 33.39 -35.01
CA PRO A 177 1.93 33.04 -34.03
C PRO A 177 1.62 31.76 -33.25
N ILE A 178 0.35 31.34 -33.22
CA ILE A 178 -0.06 30.07 -32.59
C ILE A 178 0.65 28.89 -33.23
N ARG A 179 0.82 28.93 -34.56
CA ARG A 179 1.29 27.78 -35.33
C ARG A 179 2.73 27.40 -35.01
N GLU A 180 3.51 28.33 -34.46
CA GLU A 180 4.91 28.13 -34.09
C GLU A 180 5.09 27.57 -32.67
N LEU A 181 4.04 27.61 -31.84
CA LEU A 181 4.12 27.11 -30.47
C LEU A 181 4.26 25.58 -30.43
N SER A 182 4.92 25.08 -29.38
CA SER A 182 5.01 23.65 -29.09
C SER A 182 3.63 23.07 -28.77
N ILE A 183 3.40 21.82 -29.15
CA ILE A 183 2.21 21.07 -28.71
C ILE A 183 2.16 20.84 -27.20
N ASP A 184 3.26 21.07 -26.46
CA ASP A 184 3.26 21.04 -24.99
C ASP A 184 2.47 22.20 -24.38
N GLU A 185 2.32 23.30 -25.13
CA GLU A 185 1.50 24.44 -24.74
C GLU A 185 0.00 24.11 -24.84
N LEU A 186 -0.36 23.10 -25.64
CA LEU A 186 -1.67 22.49 -25.60
C LEU A 186 -1.69 21.49 -24.45
N PHE A 187 -2.54 21.70 -23.44
CA PHE A 187 -2.71 20.78 -22.30
C PHE A 187 -3.42 19.47 -22.69
N LEU A 188 -2.93 18.81 -23.72
CA LEU A 188 -3.40 17.52 -24.19
C LEU A 188 -3.08 16.44 -23.14
N SER A 189 -3.80 15.32 -23.21
CA SER A 189 -3.45 14.15 -22.41
C SER A 189 -1.98 13.73 -22.63
N ILE A 190 -1.29 13.28 -21.57
CA ILE A 190 0.11 12.81 -21.63
C ILE A 190 0.33 11.79 -22.77
N ARG A 191 -0.67 10.94 -23.01
CA ARG A 191 -0.65 9.96 -24.11
C ARG A 191 -0.76 10.63 -25.48
N GLY A 192 -1.66 11.59 -25.62
CA GLY A 192 -1.79 12.42 -26.82
C GLY A 192 -0.47 13.08 -27.18
N THR A 193 0.12 13.83 -26.25
CA THR A 193 1.39 14.54 -26.44
C THR A 193 2.52 13.59 -26.83
N ARG A 194 2.70 12.47 -26.12
CA ARG A 194 3.76 11.49 -26.41
C ARG A 194 3.65 10.88 -27.81
N CYS A 195 2.44 10.51 -28.21
CA CYS A 195 2.20 9.93 -29.54
C CYS A 195 2.35 10.95 -30.68
N LEU A 196 1.91 12.20 -30.48
CA LEU A 196 2.12 13.29 -31.46
C LEU A 196 3.61 13.54 -31.67
N LYS A 197 4.38 13.71 -30.58
CA LYS A 197 5.84 13.88 -30.64
C LYS A 197 6.53 12.69 -31.30
N GLY A 198 6.12 11.47 -30.95
CA GLY A 198 6.63 10.24 -31.55
C GLY A 198 6.37 10.13 -33.06
N SER A 199 5.40 10.89 -33.58
CA SER A 199 5.07 10.98 -35.00
C SER A 199 5.62 12.23 -35.68
N GLY A 200 6.54 12.95 -35.03
CA GLY A 200 7.16 14.17 -35.56
C GLY A 200 6.29 15.42 -35.51
N ILE A 201 5.10 15.35 -34.90
CA ILE A 201 4.22 16.52 -34.70
C ILE A 201 4.67 17.19 -33.41
N THR A 202 5.38 18.31 -33.53
CA THR A 202 5.98 19.01 -32.38
C THR A 202 5.43 20.41 -32.18
N THR A 203 4.86 21.02 -33.22
CA THR A 203 4.22 22.34 -33.16
C THR A 203 2.70 22.25 -33.33
N ILE A 204 1.98 23.26 -32.84
CA ILE A 204 0.53 23.39 -33.08
C ILE A 204 0.26 23.49 -34.57
N GLY A 205 1.08 24.23 -35.32
CA GLY A 205 0.95 24.37 -36.77
C GLY A 205 1.03 23.06 -37.54
N ASP A 206 1.89 22.13 -37.09
CA ASP A 206 1.99 20.79 -37.67
C ASP A 206 0.78 19.92 -37.36
N LEU A 207 0.20 20.09 -36.15
CA LEU A 207 -1.01 19.40 -35.76
C LEU A 207 -2.22 19.89 -36.58
N LEU A 208 -2.38 21.20 -36.76
CA LEU A 208 -3.50 21.78 -37.52
C LEU A 208 -3.47 21.44 -39.02
N LYS A 209 -2.31 21.05 -39.56
CA LYS A 209 -2.21 20.55 -40.94
C LYS A 209 -2.74 19.12 -41.11
N LYS A 210 -3.02 18.41 -40.02
CA LYS A 210 -3.51 17.03 -40.06
C LYS A 210 -5.02 16.97 -40.17
N THR A 211 -5.51 16.00 -40.92
CA THR A 211 -6.94 15.65 -40.93
C THR A 211 -7.27 14.67 -39.80
N ARG A 212 -8.56 14.55 -39.47
CA ARG A 212 -9.04 13.57 -38.48
C ARG A 212 -8.68 12.12 -38.88
N LYS A 213 -8.69 11.80 -40.18
CA LYS A 213 -8.27 10.49 -40.72
C LYS A 213 -6.78 10.23 -40.49
N GLU A 214 -5.93 11.23 -40.69
CA GLU A 214 -4.49 11.11 -40.48
C GLU A 214 -4.13 10.93 -39.01
N LEU A 215 -4.82 11.64 -38.10
CA LEU A 215 -4.63 11.42 -36.66
C LEU A 215 -4.92 9.96 -36.27
N ARG A 216 -5.97 9.36 -36.81
CA ARG A 216 -6.30 7.94 -36.53
C ARG A 216 -5.24 6.94 -37.01
N ARG A 217 -4.34 7.34 -37.90
CA ARG A 217 -3.24 6.51 -38.40
C ARG A 217 -1.96 6.61 -37.56
N ILE A 218 -1.91 7.56 -36.61
CA ILE A 218 -0.79 7.70 -35.68
C ILE A 218 -0.69 6.47 -34.80
N HIS A 219 0.52 5.89 -34.73
CA HIS A 219 0.76 4.69 -33.94
C HIS A 219 0.44 4.96 -32.45
N GLY A 220 -0.43 4.12 -31.88
CA GLY A 220 -0.88 4.24 -30.49
C GLY A 220 -2.11 5.14 -30.28
N PHE A 221 -2.63 5.81 -31.32
CA PHE A 221 -3.93 6.49 -31.27
C PHE A 221 -5.07 5.49 -31.50
N GLY A 222 -5.94 5.37 -30.50
CA GLY A 222 -7.25 4.75 -30.67
C GLY A 222 -8.30 5.79 -31.08
N LEU A 223 -9.52 5.33 -31.39
CA LEU A 223 -10.67 6.20 -31.72
C LEU A 223 -10.91 7.26 -30.64
N GLY A 224 -10.82 6.88 -29.36
CA GLY A 224 -11.01 7.79 -28.23
C GLY A 224 -9.93 8.86 -28.12
N THR A 225 -8.66 8.53 -28.39
CA THR A 225 -7.55 9.50 -28.32
C THR A 225 -7.63 10.54 -29.43
N ALA A 226 -7.95 10.11 -30.67
CA ALA A 226 -8.12 11.03 -31.78
C ALA A 226 -9.29 11.99 -31.56
N ASN A 227 -10.44 11.48 -31.08
CA ASN A 227 -11.58 12.34 -30.74
C ASN A 227 -11.27 13.29 -29.58
N GLY A 228 -10.54 12.83 -28.56
CA GLY A 228 -10.10 13.67 -27.44
C GLY A 228 -9.27 14.86 -27.91
N ILE A 229 -8.30 14.65 -28.81
CA ILE A 229 -7.49 15.74 -29.36
C ILE A 229 -8.34 16.75 -30.14
N VAL A 230 -9.36 16.31 -30.87
CA VAL A 230 -10.23 17.26 -31.58
C VAL A 230 -11.05 18.10 -30.61
N VAL A 231 -11.61 17.47 -29.58
CA VAL A 231 -12.33 18.20 -28.53
C VAL A 231 -11.40 19.20 -27.83
N ASP A 232 -10.18 18.77 -27.50
CA ASP A 232 -9.18 19.64 -26.89
C ASP A 232 -8.85 20.85 -27.80
N LEU A 233 -8.68 20.64 -29.12
CA LEU A 233 -8.44 21.73 -30.08
C LEU A 233 -9.63 22.68 -30.24
N GLU A 234 -10.86 22.15 -30.27
CA GLU A 234 -12.09 22.95 -30.35
C GLU A 234 -12.24 23.86 -29.11
N GLU A 235 -11.83 23.41 -27.92
CA GLU A 235 -11.79 24.25 -26.71
C GLU A 235 -10.84 25.46 -26.85
N TYR A 236 -9.85 25.37 -27.73
CA TYR A 236 -8.93 26.46 -28.06
C TYR A 236 -9.38 27.30 -29.27
N GLY A 237 -10.55 27.01 -29.85
CA GLY A 237 -11.02 27.64 -31.08
C GLY A 237 -10.18 27.27 -32.31
N LEU A 238 -9.42 26.18 -32.21
CA LEU A 238 -8.58 25.67 -33.29
C LEU A 238 -9.26 24.48 -33.95
N LEU A 239 -9.09 24.36 -35.26
CA LEU A 239 -9.64 23.28 -36.06
C LEU A 239 -8.52 22.59 -36.83
N LEU A 240 -8.65 21.28 -36.96
CA LEU A 240 -7.84 20.48 -37.87
C LEU A 240 -8.13 20.86 -39.32
N ALA A 241 -7.26 20.42 -40.23
CA ALA A 241 -7.50 20.55 -41.65
C ALA A 241 -8.80 19.82 -42.06
N GLU A 242 -9.56 20.44 -42.96
CA GLU A 242 -10.71 19.82 -43.61
C GLU A 242 -10.29 18.55 -44.36
N GLU A 243 -11.22 17.58 -44.47
CA GLU A 243 -10.97 16.27 -45.09
C GLU A 243 -10.71 16.31 -46.59
#